data_AF-A0AAU6K7I6-F1
#
_entry.id   AF-A0AAU6K7I6-F1
#
_cell.length_a   1.000
_cell.length_b   1.000
_cell.length_c   1.000
_cell.angle_alpha   90.00
_cell.angle_beta   90.00
_cell.angle_gamma   90.00
#
_symmetry.space_group_name_H-M   'P 1'
#
loop_
_entity.id
_entity.type
_entity.pdbx_description
1 polymer ?
#
loop_
_entity_poly.entity_id
_entity_poly.type
_entity_poly.pdbx_seq_one_letter_code
_entity_poly.pdbx_strand_id
1 'polypeptide(L)'
;MSAEYATFGLAPAMRAGGVLANGDYQVHRDFVDFIVDGRPLLYQLSDLDAVSPLASDVPPAIFTAQVRSLLLEAEAPLDDGRYVIYGCPECQGIECGAVTAVIEKDDPADDYVWRDFAWQTGDHADLELNGYHGIGPFRFHGDEYRSALNSLLLSDPGARRRVLLIGARVAVLAKLAAALRAIGIGTDITRDATDVPAEELREYGAVAFGRAVTEQERAAVRRSFERAGVEVAYVDGLAPIIPLLVAQIEHALDRGPHELRRLTRLVAADGEAGIEVTSTCRVQITAYRLDRLYRTHTREVFDGILEAGRHRIALDAKAVKGESFLVARTSGSVLVEAMAH
;
A
#
# COMPACT_ATOMS: atom_id res chain seq x y z
N MET A 1 -20.20 -23.01 -7.78
CA MET A 1 -20.87 -22.69 -9.05
C MET A 1 -20.15 -21.47 -9.59
N SER A 2 -19.16 -21.67 -10.46
CA SER A 2 -18.46 -20.54 -11.09
C SER A 2 -19.46 -19.88 -12.03
N ALA A 3 -19.66 -18.57 -11.90
CA ALA A 3 -20.37 -17.83 -12.93
C ALA A 3 -19.63 -18.04 -14.26
N GLU A 4 -20.38 -18.13 -15.36
CA GLU A 4 -19.81 -18.22 -16.72
C GLU A 4 -18.88 -17.02 -17.02
N TYR A 5 -19.10 -15.91 -16.30
CA TYR A 5 -18.31 -14.68 -16.34
C TYR A 5 -17.99 -14.21 -14.92
N ALA A 6 -16.74 -13.82 -14.71
CA ALA A 6 -16.27 -13.10 -13.53
C ALA A 6 -16.36 -11.58 -13.77
N THR A 7 -16.54 -10.79 -12.71
CA THR A 7 -16.48 -9.32 -12.81
C THR A 7 -15.03 -8.84 -12.78
N PHE A 8 -14.70 -7.78 -13.52
CA PHE A 8 -13.37 -7.19 -13.54
C PHE A 8 -13.39 -5.73 -13.06
N GLY A 9 -12.66 -5.47 -12.00
CA GLY A 9 -12.48 -4.13 -11.45
C GLY A 9 -11.02 -3.81 -11.18
N LEU A 10 -10.79 -2.54 -10.86
CA LEU A 10 -9.49 -2.00 -10.50
C LEU A 10 -9.65 -1.17 -9.23
N ALA A 11 -8.75 -1.33 -8.27
CA ALA A 11 -8.76 -0.54 -7.05
C ALA A 11 -7.34 -0.08 -6.69
N PRO A 12 -7.17 1.14 -6.14
CA PRO A 12 -5.90 1.54 -5.55
C PRO A 12 -5.50 0.56 -4.45
N ALA A 13 -4.23 0.18 -4.43
CA ALA A 13 -3.63 -0.62 -3.39
C ALA A 13 -2.23 -0.10 -3.07
N MET A 14 -1.72 -0.53 -1.93
CA MET A 14 -0.41 -0.15 -1.45
C MET A 14 0.34 -1.40 -1.01
N ARG A 15 1.64 -1.44 -1.26
CA ARG A 15 2.58 -2.27 -0.53
C ARG A 15 3.26 -1.38 0.51
N ALA A 16 3.04 -1.69 1.79
CA ALA A 16 3.58 -0.90 2.88
C ALA A 16 5.13 -0.94 2.83
N GLY A 17 5.74 0.23 2.76
CA GLY A 17 7.17 0.39 2.99
C GLY A 17 7.46 0.37 4.48
N GLY A 18 8.69 0.65 4.89
CA GLY A 18 9.05 0.62 6.30
C GLY A 18 10.49 0.88 6.62
N VAL A 19 10.72 1.21 7.88
CA VAL A 19 12.04 1.09 8.52
C VAL A 19 11.97 -0.12 9.44
N LEU A 20 12.68 -1.17 9.08
CA LEU A 20 12.73 -2.40 9.84
C LEU A 20 13.49 -2.21 11.16
N ALA A 21 13.26 -3.10 12.12
CA ALA A 21 13.87 -3.01 13.45
C ALA A 21 15.41 -3.07 13.42
N ASN A 22 15.99 -3.67 12.38
CA ASN A 22 17.43 -3.75 12.13
C ASN A 22 18.00 -2.51 11.40
N GLY A 23 17.15 -1.56 11.00
CA GLY A 23 17.54 -0.34 10.28
C GLY A 23 17.46 -0.43 8.75
N ASP A 24 17.10 -1.59 8.20
CA ASP A 24 16.87 -1.74 6.76
C ASP A 24 15.57 -1.04 6.32
N TYR A 25 15.48 -0.74 5.04
CA TYR A 25 14.32 -0.10 4.44
C TYR A 25 13.55 -1.07 3.55
N GLN A 26 12.24 -0.96 3.63
CA GLN A 26 11.29 -1.63 2.75
C GLN A 26 10.62 -0.57 1.89
N VAL A 27 10.62 -0.76 0.56
CA VAL A 27 10.14 0.28 -0.35
C VAL A 27 8.62 0.31 -0.37
N HIS A 28 8.06 1.50 -0.22
CA HIS A 28 6.63 1.74 -0.37
C HIS A 28 6.24 1.77 -1.85
N ARG A 29 5.12 1.14 -2.20
CA ARG A 29 4.57 1.18 -3.57
C ARG A 29 3.09 1.46 -3.54
N ASP A 30 2.66 2.50 -4.26
CA ASP A 30 1.28 2.64 -4.69
C ASP A 30 1.11 1.93 -6.03
N PHE A 31 0.07 1.11 -6.16
CA PHE A 31 -0.26 0.40 -7.39
C PHE A 31 -1.77 0.22 -7.55
N VAL A 32 -2.19 -0.29 -8.70
CA VAL A 32 -3.60 -0.62 -8.96
C VAL A 32 -3.76 -2.14 -8.92
N ASP A 33 -4.50 -2.64 -7.94
CA ASP A 33 -4.79 -4.06 -7.82
C ASP A 33 -5.98 -4.47 -8.71
N PHE A 34 -5.97 -5.73 -9.13
CA PHE A 34 -7.04 -6.34 -9.92
C PHE A 34 -8.10 -6.89 -8.98
N ILE A 35 -9.35 -6.47 -9.18
CA ILE A 35 -10.50 -6.92 -8.42
C ILE A 35 -11.27 -7.92 -9.27
N VAL A 36 -11.31 -9.17 -8.84
CA VAL A 36 -12.04 -10.26 -9.50
C VAL A 36 -13.16 -10.72 -8.57
N ASP A 37 -14.39 -10.70 -9.06
CA ASP A 37 -15.61 -11.00 -8.28
C ASP A 37 -15.69 -10.20 -6.95
N GLY A 38 -15.33 -8.91 -7.02
CA GLY A 38 -15.33 -8.00 -5.87
C GLY A 38 -14.22 -8.26 -4.85
N ARG A 39 -13.26 -9.14 -5.13
CA ARG A 39 -12.14 -9.45 -4.22
C ARG A 39 -10.79 -9.10 -4.85
N PRO A 40 -9.83 -8.56 -4.08
CA PRO A 40 -8.47 -8.35 -4.58
C PRO A 40 -7.84 -9.67 -4.98
N LEU A 41 -7.40 -9.79 -6.24
CA LEU A 41 -6.80 -11.02 -6.77
C LEU A 41 -5.52 -11.37 -6.00
N LEU A 42 -4.74 -10.37 -5.57
CA LEU A 42 -3.57 -10.56 -4.72
C LEU A 42 -3.88 -11.32 -3.42
N TYR A 43 -5.11 -11.24 -2.92
CA TYR A 43 -5.51 -11.90 -1.67
C TYR A 43 -5.93 -13.36 -1.88
N GLN A 44 -6.21 -13.71 -3.12
CA GLN A 44 -6.44 -15.09 -3.54
C GLN A 44 -5.12 -15.84 -3.77
N LEU A 45 -4.01 -15.11 -3.87
CA LEU A 45 -2.67 -15.63 -4.10
C LEU A 45 -1.89 -15.62 -2.78
N SER A 46 -1.44 -16.80 -2.33
CA SER A 46 -0.82 -17.13 -1.04
C SER A 46 0.09 -16.07 -0.39
N ASP A 47 -0.50 -15.09 0.32
CA ASP A 47 0.16 -14.01 1.09
C ASP A 47 1.48 -13.48 0.47
N LEU A 48 1.45 -13.16 -0.82
CA LEU A 48 2.63 -12.71 -1.55
C LEU A 48 2.95 -11.23 -1.27
N ASP A 49 4.24 -10.93 -1.07
CA ASP A 49 4.75 -9.55 -1.16
C ASP A 49 5.04 -9.23 -2.63
N ALA A 50 3.99 -8.86 -3.37
CA ALA A 50 4.05 -8.57 -4.79
C ALA A 50 3.14 -7.39 -5.15
N VAL A 51 3.49 -6.68 -6.23
CA VAL A 51 2.72 -5.53 -6.73
C VAL A 51 2.36 -5.74 -8.18
N SER A 52 1.23 -5.18 -8.61
CA SER A 52 0.87 -5.19 -10.03
C SER A 52 1.91 -4.41 -10.84
N PRO A 53 2.09 -4.71 -12.13
CA PRO A 53 2.86 -3.86 -13.05
C PRO A 53 2.33 -2.40 -13.09
N LEU A 54 1.04 -2.20 -12.83
CA LEU A 54 0.34 -0.91 -12.79
C LEU A 54 0.69 -0.06 -11.53
N ALA A 55 1.97 -0.01 -11.17
CA ALA A 55 2.49 0.78 -10.07
C ALA A 55 2.64 2.26 -10.47
N SER A 56 2.36 3.21 -9.57
CA SER A 56 2.36 4.63 -9.95
C SER A 56 3.78 5.23 -10.07
N ASP A 57 4.85 4.45 -9.82
CA ASP A 57 6.28 4.87 -9.89
C ASP A 57 6.93 4.52 -11.21
N VAL A 58 6.25 3.74 -12.04
CA VAL A 58 6.73 3.56 -13.41
C VAL A 58 6.49 4.83 -14.22
N PRO A 59 7.43 5.21 -15.11
CA PRO A 59 7.24 6.34 -16.00
C PRO A 59 5.94 6.23 -16.81
N PRO A 60 5.25 7.34 -17.14
CA PRO A 60 3.95 7.31 -17.84
C PRO A 60 3.95 6.50 -19.14
N ALA A 61 5.06 6.52 -19.89
CA ALA A 61 5.21 5.71 -21.11
C ALA A 61 5.23 4.20 -20.83
N ILE A 62 5.91 3.77 -19.75
CA ILE A 62 5.96 2.37 -19.32
C ILE A 62 4.60 1.94 -18.79
N PHE A 63 3.97 2.77 -17.96
CA PHE A 63 2.61 2.53 -17.46
C PHE A 63 1.62 2.35 -18.61
N THR A 64 1.64 3.26 -19.60
CA THR A 64 0.78 3.17 -20.79
C THR A 64 1.04 1.89 -21.58
N ALA A 65 2.31 1.51 -21.77
CA ALA A 65 2.67 0.29 -22.48
C ALA A 65 2.14 -0.96 -21.76
N GLN A 66 2.17 -0.99 -20.43
CA GLN A 66 1.65 -2.12 -19.65
C GLN A 66 0.13 -2.22 -19.70
N VAL A 67 -0.59 -1.10 -19.63
CA VAL A 67 -2.05 -1.10 -19.83
C VAL A 67 -2.41 -1.64 -21.21
N ARG A 68 -1.71 -1.19 -22.26
CA ARG A 68 -1.92 -1.68 -23.63
C ARG A 68 -1.56 -3.16 -23.81
N SER A 69 -0.54 -3.63 -23.11
CA SER A 69 -0.16 -5.04 -23.10
C SER A 69 -1.28 -5.91 -22.50
N LEU A 70 -1.88 -5.50 -21.37
CA LEU A 70 -3.04 -6.18 -20.78
C LEU A 70 -4.29 -6.14 -21.68
N LEU A 71 -4.44 -5.10 -22.50
CA LEU A 71 -5.49 -5.01 -23.52
C LEU A 71 -5.24 -5.91 -24.76
N LEU A 72 -4.11 -6.62 -24.80
CA LEU A 72 -3.64 -7.41 -25.94
C LEU A 72 -3.40 -6.57 -27.22
N GLU A 73 -3.07 -5.29 -27.05
CA GLU A 73 -2.67 -4.39 -28.16
C GLU A 73 -1.18 -4.49 -28.51
N ALA A 74 -0.41 -5.18 -27.66
CA ALA A 74 1.00 -5.50 -27.85
C ALA A 74 1.24 -7.00 -27.62
N GLU A 75 2.32 -7.53 -28.20
CA GLU A 75 2.75 -8.90 -27.97
C GLU A 75 2.98 -9.19 -26.48
N ALA A 76 2.80 -10.45 -26.10
CA ALA A 76 3.01 -10.88 -24.73
C ALA A 76 4.47 -10.63 -24.32
N PRO A 77 4.72 -10.09 -23.11
CA PRO A 77 6.06 -9.77 -22.65
C PRO A 77 6.91 -11.00 -22.34
N LEU A 78 6.28 -12.17 -22.16
CA LEU A 78 6.92 -13.44 -21.87
C LEU A 78 6.53 -14.48 -22.92
N ASP A 79 7.35 -15.53 -23.00
CA ASP A 79 7.06 -16.70 -23.82
C ASP A 79 5.71 -17.34 -23.44
N ASP A 80 5.17 -18.14 -24.36
CA ASP A 80 3.89 -18.85 -24.22
C ASP A 80 2.66 -17.93 -24.00
N GLY A 81 2.75 -16.65 -24.41
CA GLY A 81 1.62 -15.72 -24.30
C GLY A 81 1.35 -15.25 -22.87
N ARG A 82 2.37 -15.29 -22.01
CA ARG A 82 2.23 -14.96 -20.58
C ARG A 82 2.45 -13.47 -20.30
N TYR A 83 1.67 -12.99 -19.34
CA TYR A 83 1.71 -11.63 -18.83
C TYR A 83 2.03 -11.66 -17.34
N VAL A 84 2.84 -10.71 -16.90
CA VAL A 84 3.10 -10.48 -15.46
C VAL A 84 1.85 -9.86 -14.85
N ILE A 85 1.26 -10.53 -13.86
CA ILE A 85 0.10 -10.02 -13.11
C ILE A 85 0.57 -9.37 -11.81
N TYR A 86 1.54 -10.00 -11.12
CA TYR A 86 2.21 -9.41 -9.96
C TYR A 86 3.71 -9.68 -10.02
N GLY A 87 4.53 -8.66 -9.81
CA GLY A 87 5.97 -8.76 -9.80
C GLY A 87 6.58 -8.38 -8.45
N CYS A 88 7.88 -8.60 -8.33
CA CYS A 88 8.65 -8.19 -7.15
C CYS A 88 8.54 -6.67 -6.94
N PRO A 89 8.19 -6.19 -5.72
CA PRO A 89 8.09 -4.76 -5.43
C PRO A 89 9.41 -3.99 -5.59
N GLU A 90 10.55 -4.68 -5.50
CA GLU A 90 11.88 -4.06 -5.51
C GLU A 90 12.43 -3.89 -6.92
N CYS A 91 12.38 -4.94 -7.74
CA CYS A 91 12.99 -4.94 -9.08
C CYS A 91 11.98 -5.01 -10.23
N GLN A 92 10.71 -5.35 -9.96
CA GLN A 92 9.62 -5.52 -10.94
C GLN A 92 9.88 -6.59 -12.01
N GLY A 93 11.02 -7.30 -11.94
CA GLY A 93 11.40 -8.35 -12.87
C GLY A 93 10.97 -9.74 -12.41
N ILE A 94 10.94 -10.67 -13.36
CA ILE A 94 10.59 -12.07 -13.11
C ILE A 94 11.67 -12.83 -12.33
N GLU A 95 12.93 -12.39 -12.37
CA GLU A 95 14.07 -13.07 -11.74
C GLU A 95 13.93 -13.24 -10.22
N CYS A 96 13.28 -12.28 -9.56
CA CYS A 96 12.95 -12.36 -8.13
C CYS A 96 11.65 -13.13 -7.86
N GLY A 97 10.99 -13.57 -8.93
CA GLY A 97 9.70 -14.23 -8.95
C GLY A 97 8.54 -13.28 -9.23
N ALA A 98 7.65 -13.74 -10.10
CA ALA A 98 6.44 -13.04 -10.50
C ALA A 98 5.28 -14.03 -10.63
N VAL A 99 4.07 -13.56 -10.32
CA VAL A 99 2.85 -14.26 -10.70
C VAL A 99 2.53 -13.90 -12.15
N THR A 100 2.49 -14.91 -13.00
CA THR A 100 2.17 -14.74 -14.43
C THR A 100 0.92 -15.53 -14.80
N ALA A 101 0.21 -15.07 -15.82
CA ALA A 101 -0.96 -15.74 -16.35
C ALA A 101 -0.97 -15.63 -17.88
N VAL A 102 -1.64 -16.58 -18.53
CA VAL A 102 -1.95 -16.47 -19.96
C VAL A 102 -3.19 -15.59 -20.08
N ILE A 103 -3.10 -14.54 -20.90
CA ILE A 103 -4.22 -13.66 -21.22
C ILE A 103 -4.53 -13.85 -22.69
N GLU A 104 -5.75 -14.30 -22.98
CA GLU A 104 -6.21 -14.58 -24.33
C GLU A 104 -7.53 -13.88 -24.58
N LYS A 105 -7.78 -13.64 -25.86
CA LYS A 105 -9.04 -13.11 -26.35
C LYS A 105 -9.88 -14.27 -26.90
N ASP A 106 -11.12 -14.39 -26.44
CA ASP A 106 -12.04 -15.40 -26.96
C ASP A 106 -12.84 -14.82 -28.15
N ASP A 107 -12.44 -15.21 -29.36
CA ASP A 107 -13.13 -14.88 -30.61
C ASP A 107 -14.21 -15.94 -30.88
N PRO A 108 -15.50 -15.57 -31.06
CA PRO A 108 -16.02 -14.27 -31.52
C PRO A 108 -16.64 -13.37 -30.44
N ALA A 109 -16.60 -13.77 -29.17
CA ALA A 109 -17.26 -13.03 -28.09
C ALA A 109 -16.55 -11.73 -27.71
N ASP A 110 -15.30 -11.53 -28.16
CA ASP A 110 -14.48 -10.35 -27.83
C ASP A 110 -14.19 -10.21 -26.32
N ASP A 111 -14.30 -11.34 -25.61
CA ASP A 111 -14.08 -11.49 -24.18
C ASP A 111 -12.60 -11.76 -23.85
N TYR A 112 -12.20 -11.47 -22.62
CA TYR A 112 -10.84 -11.74 -22.14
C TYR A 112 -10.84 -12.92 -21.17
N VAL A 113 -9.90 -13.84 -21.35
CA VAL A 113 -9.72 -15.02 -20.49
C VAL A 113 -8.35 -14.98 -19.84
N TRP A 114 -8.32 -15.00 -18.51
CA TRP A 114 -7.09 -15.17 -17.73
C TRP A 114 -7.03 -16.60 -17.21
N ARG A 115 -5.99 -17.34 -17.57
CA ARG A 115 -5.81 -18.74 -17.18
C ARG A 115 -4.36 -19.07 -16.81
N ASP A 116 -4.18 -20.26 -16.24
CA ASP A 116 -2.87 -20.83 -15.96
C ASP A 116 -1.97 -19.93 -15.10
N PHE A 117 -2.52 -19.41 -14.01
CA PHE A 117 -1.75 -18.61 -13.07
C PHE A 117 -0.62 -19.44 -12.48
N ALA A 118 0.60 -18.91 -12.49
CA ALA A 118 1.75 -19.58 -11.91
C ALA A 118 2.76 -18.60 -11.33
N TRP A 119 3.53 -19.08 -10.36
CA TRP A 119 4.75 -18.42 -9.92
C TRP A 119 5.89 -18.76 -10.90
N GLN A 120 6.50 -17.73 -11.49
CA GLN A 120 7.51 -17.86 -12.53
C GLN A 120 8.75 -17.04 -12.18
N THR A 121 9.92 -17.67 -12.27
CA THR A 121 11.23 -17.04 -12.00
C THR A 121 12.18 -17.06 -13.20
N GLY A 122 11.80 -17.69 -14.31
CA GLY A 122 12.61 -17.83 -15.53
C GLY A 122 11.72 -17.91 -16.77
N ASP A 123 12.30 -18.30 -17.90
CA ASP A 123 11.62 -18.20 -19.21
C ASP A 123 10.32 -19.01 -19.31
N HIS A 124 10.29 -20.21 -18.72
CA HIS A 124 9.12 -21.10 -18.75
C HIS A 124 8.50 -21.31 -17.37
N ALA A 125 7.17 -21.40 -17.34
CA ALA A 125 6.41 -21.64 -16.12
C ALA A 125 6.05 -23.13 -15.97
N ASP A 126 6.51 -23.76 -14.88
CA ASP A 126 6.08 -25.11 -14.50
C ASP A 126 4.74 -25.04 -13.75
N LEU A 127 3.65 -25.34 -14.46
CA LEU A 127 2.29 -25.29 -13.91
C LEU A 127 1.99 -26.37 -12.87
N GLU A 128 2.64 -27.53 -12.97
CA GLU A 128 2.41 -28.62 -12.01
C GLU A 128 3.00 -28.24 -10.65
N LEU A 129 4.24 -27.72 -10.67
CA LEU A 129 4.96 -27.36 -9.45
C LEU A 129 4.55 -26.00 -8.88
N ASN A 130 4.39 -25.00 -9.75
CA ASN A 130 4.25 -23.58 -9.35
C ASN A 130 2.90 -22.98 -9.77
N GLY A 131 1.97 -23.79 -10.28
CA GLY A 131 0.63 -23.34 -10.64
C GLY A 131 -0.22 -23.01 -9.42
N TYR A 132 -0.99 -21.93 -9.51
CA TYR A 132 -2.04 -21.60 -8.55
C TYR A 132 -3.29 -22.43 -8.85
N HIS A 133 -3.23 -23.72 -8.50
CA HIS A 133 -4.33 -24.67 -8.69
C HIS A 133 -5.58 -24.19 -7.93
N GLY A 134 -6.65 -23.87 -8.67
CA GLY A 134 -7.91 -23.34 -8.12
C GLY A 134 -8.12 -21.84 -8.32
N ILE A 135 -7.18 -21.13 -8.95
CA ILE A 135 -7.35 -19.75 -9.40
C ILE A 135 -7.59 -19.73 -10.91
N GLY A 136 -8.73 -19.16 -11.31
CA GLY A 136 -9.17 -19.14 -12.70
C GLY A 136 -9.56 -20.53 -13.24
N PRO A 137 -9.84 -20.64 -14.56
CA PRO A 137 -9.82 -19.56 -15.53
C PRO A 137 -10.89 -18.50 -15.22
N PHE A 138 -10.54 -17.23 -15.34
CA PHE A 138 -11.48 -16.12 -15.24
C PHE A 138 -11.84 -15.64 -16.62
N ARG A 139 -13.13 -15.56 -16.90
CA ARG A 139 -13.66 -15.02 -18.15
C ARG A 139 -14.31 -13.68 -17.87
N PHE A 140 -13.87 -12.64 -18.55
CA PHE A 140 -14.35 -11.27 -18.36
C PHE A 140 -15.06 -10.78 -19.61
N HIS A 141 -16.15 -10.04 -19.41
CA HIS A 141 -16.82 -9.34 -20.50
C HIS A 141 -15.87 -8.30 -21.12
N GLY A 142 -15.70 -8.35 -22.45
CA GLY A 142 -14.76 -7.49 -23.16
C GLY A 142 -14.94 -5.99 -22.90
N ASP A 143 -16.19 -5.52 -22.89
CA ASP A 143 -16.51 -4.11 -22.67
C ASP A 143 -16.16 -3.63 -21.26
N GLU A 144 -16.48 -4.42 -20.23
CA GLU A 144 -16.15 -4.11 -18.83
C GLU A 144 -14.63 -4.08 -18.63
N TYR A 145 -13.93 -5.11 -19.11
CA TYR A 145 -12.48 -5.24 -19.02
C TYR A 145 -11.75 -4.06 -19.67
N ARG A 146 -12.12 -3.73 -20.92
CA ARG A 146 -11.53 -2.60 -21.64
C ARG A 146 -11.86 -1.27 -21.00
N SER A 147 -13.10 -1.07 -20.56
CA SER A 147 -13.51 0.19 -19.93
C SER A 147 -12.70 0.44 -18.65
N ALA A 148 -12.54 -0.59 -17.81
CA ALA A 148 -11.74 -0.51 -16.60
C ALA A 148 -10.29 -0.12 -16.89
N LEU A 149 -9.60 -0.84 -17.78
CA LEU A 149 -8.19 -0.55 -18.11
C LEU A 149 -8.01 0.81 -18.80
N ASN A 150 -8.89 1.19 -19.73
CA ASN A 150 -8.80 2.50 -20.39
C ASN A 150 -9.01 3.67 -19.44
N SER A 151 -9.77 3.50 -18.35
CA SER A 151 -9.94 4.54 -17.33
C SER A 151 -8.61 4.95 -16.66
N LEU A 152 -7.63 4.04 -16.62
CA LEU A 152 -6.29 4.31 -16.10
C LEU A 152 -5.48 5.24 -17.02
N LEU A 153 -5.69 5.17 -18.33
CA LEU A 153 -5.00 6.04 -19.29
C LEU A 153 -5.50 7.49 -19.26
N LEU A 154 -6.71 7.69 -18.72
CA LEU A 154 -7.33 9.01 -18.57
C LEU A 154 -7.02 9.66 -17.21
N SER A 155 -6.52 8.87 -16.26
CA SER A 155 -6.21 9.31 -14.90
C SER A 155 -4.72 9.64 -14.78
N ASP A 156 -4.34 10.67 -14.00
CA ASP A 156 -2.94 10.96 -13.68
C ASP A 156 -2.52 10.18 -12.41
N PRO A 157 -1.76 9.08 -12.51
CA PRO A 157 -1.41 8.23 -11.37
C PRO A 157 -0.33 8.86 -10.48
N GLY A 158 0.45 9.82 -11.00
CA GLY A 158 1.68 10.29 -10.38
C GLY A 158 1.51 11.42 -9.38
N ALA A 159 0.35 12.09 -9.38
CA ALA A 159 0.22 13.43 -8.82
C ALA A 159 0.26 13.54 -7.28
N ARG A 160 0.37 12.46 -6.49
CA ARG A 160 0.10 12.59 -5.03
C ARG A 160 1.03 11.81 -4.09
N ARG A 161 2.30 11.66 -4.47
CA ARG A 161 3.32 10.93 -3.68
C ARG A 161 4.21 11.81 -2.82
N ARG A 162 3.85 13.08 -2.71
CA ARG A 162 4.58 14.02 -1.86
C ARG A 162 3.85 14.18 -0.54
N VAL A 163 4.63 14.29 0.52
CA VAL A 163 4.15 14.60 1.87
C VAL A 163 4.74 15.93 2.29
N LEU A 164 3.87 16.84 2.72
CA LEU A 164 4.28 18.13 3.27
C LEU A 164 4.50 17.98 4.77
N LEU A 165 5.73 18.18 5.21
CA LEU A 165 6.12 18.10 6.61
C LEU A 165 6.16 19.50 7.24
N ILE A 166 5.32 19.73 8.25
CA ILE A 166 5.19 21.02 8.92
C ILE A 166 5.57 20.90 10.39
N GLY A 167 6.55 21.69 10.86
CA GLY A 167 6.87 21.73 12.28
C GLY A 167 8.10 22.52 12.68
N ALA A 168 8.21 22.77 13.98
CA ALA A 168 9.27 23.60 14.56
C ALA A 168 10.65 22.89 14.66
N ARG A 169 10.69 21.56 14.75
CA ARG A 169 11.92 20.79 15.00
C ARG A 169 12.55 20.28 13.70
N VAL A 170 13.35 21.13 13.06
CA VAL A 170 14.02 20.84 11.77
C VAL A 170 14.78 19.51 11.78
N ALA A 171 15.49 19.18 12.86
CA ALA A 171 16.26 17.94 12.95
C ALA A 171 15.39 16.66 12.90
N VAL A 172 14.18 16.71 13.46
CA VAL A 172 13.24 15.57 13.40
C VAL A 172 12.64 15.48 12.00
N LEU A 173 12.24 16.61 11.42
CA LEU A 173 11.67 16.66 10.08
C LEU A 173 12.67 16.21 9.02
N ALA A 174 13.94 16.59 9.14
CA ALA A 174 15.00 16.16 8.22
C ALA A 174 15.22 14.64 8.26
N LYS A 175 15.20 14.04 9.46
CA LYS A 175 15.30 12.57 9.61
C LYS A 175 14.06 11.86 9.06
N LEU A 176 12.88 12.42 9.27
CA LEU A 176 11.64 11.89 8.73
C LEU A 176 11.63 11.96 7.20
N ALA A 177 11.99 13.11 6.63
CA ALA A 177 12.11 13.30 5.19
C ALA A 177 13.10 12.31 4.57
N ALA A 178 14.27 12.10 5.21
CA ALA A 178 15.25 11.12 4.75
C ALA A 178 14.69 9.68 4.78
N ALA A 179 13.99 9.29 5.85
CA ALA A 179 13.38 7.97 5.96
C ALA A 179 12.27 7.75 4.91
N LEU A 180 11.41 8.76 4.70
CA LEU A 180 10.34 8.70 3.69
C LEU A 180 10.92 8.61 2.28
N ARG A 181 11.95 9.38 1.96
CA ARG A 181 12.65 9.29 0.66
C ARG A 181 13.31 7.95 0.46
N ALA A 182 13.89 7.36 1.51
CA ALA A 182 14.50 6.04 1.45
C ALA A 182 13.49 4.92 1.11
N ILE A 183 12.22 5.10 1.49
CA ILE A 183 11.13 4.19 1.10
C ILE A 183 10.39 4.63 -0.17
N GLY A 184 10.86 5.65 -0.89
CA GLY A 184 10.27 6.11 -2.16
C GLY A 184 9.18 7.18 -2.06
N ILE A 185 8.90 7.70 -0.86
CA ILE A 185 7.91 8.78 -0.65
C ILE A 185 8.58 10.16 -0.75
N GLY A 186 8.07 11.00 -1.65
CA GLY A 186 8.54 12.37 -1.82
C GLY A 186 8.21 13.24 -0.62
N THR A 187 9.09 14.16 -0.24
CA THR A 187 8.87 15.01 0.95
C THR A 187 9.41 16.41 0.78
N ASP A 188 8.60 17.37 1.24
CA ASP A 188 8.97 18.77 1.37
C ASP A 188 8.79 19.22 2.81
N ILE A 189 9.67 20.09 3.27
CA ILE A 189 9.63 20.63 4.63
C ILE A 189 9.31 22.10 4.54
N THR A 190 8.24 22.52 5.22
CA THR A 190 7.93 23.94 5.38
C THR A 190 7.59 24.27 6.83
N ARG A 191 7.67 25.55 7.17
CA ARG A 191 7.14 26.07 8.43
C ARG A 191 5.72 26.60 8.29
N ASP A 192 5.32 26.92 7.06
CA ASP A 192 4.00 27.47 6.73
C ASP A 192 3.62 27.09 5.29
N ALA A 193 2.33 26.85 5.06
CA ALA A 193 1.78 26.52 3.75
C ALA A 193 0.66 27.48 3.31
N THR A 194 0.42 28.58 4.04
CA THR A 194 -0.71 29.47 3.76
C THR A 194 -0.63 30.19 2.41
N ASP A 195 0.58 30.42 1.90
CA ASP A 195 0.82 31.18 0.66
C ASP A 195 1.24 30.30 -0.53
N VAL A 196 1.09 28.98 -0.41
CA VAL A 196 1.46 28.04 -1.49
C VAL A 196 0.37 28.02 -2.57
N PRO A 197 0.72 28.16 -3.86
CA PRO A 197 -0.24 28.09 -4.97
C PRO A 197 -1.02 26.77 -5.00
N ALA A 198 -2.28 26.82 -5.41
CA ALA A 198 -3.15 25.64 -5.49
C ALA A 198 -2.61 24.52 -6.41
N GLU A 199 -1.81 24.88 -7.43
CA GLU A 199 -1.18 23.91 -8.33
C GLU A 199 -0.13 23.06 -7.60
N GLU A 200 0.72 23.69 -6.78
CA GLU A 200 1.71 22.98 -5.96
C GLU A 200 1.04 22.16 -4.85
N LEU A 201 -0.06 22.66 -4.29
CA LEU A 201 -0.80 21.93 -3.25
C LEU A 201 -1.38 20.59 -3.75
N ARG A 202 -1.69 20.48 -5.04
CA ARG A 202 -2.23 19.25 -5.65
C ARG A 202 -1.23 18.10 -5.68
N GLU A 203 0.07 18.41 -5.59
CA GLU A 203 1.14 17.41 -5.62
C GLU A 203 1.23 16.58 -4.32
N TYR A 204 0.62 17.09 -3.24
CA TYR A 204 0.71 16.47 -1.92
C TYR A 204 -0.45 15.51 -1.66
N GLY A 205 -0.11 14.28 -1.28
CA GLY A 205 -1.08 13.27 -0.84
C GLY A 205 -1.37 13.31 0.66
N ALA A 206 -0.43 13.82 1.46
CA ALA A 206 -0.59 13.99 2.90
C ALA A 206 0.15 15.23 3.43
N VAL A 207 -0.32 15.74 4.56
CA VAL A 207 0.32 16.80 5.35
C VAL A 207 0.55 16.25 6.76
N ALA A 208 1.80 16.23 7.21
CA ALA A 208 2.15 15.77 8.55
C ALA A 208 2.58 16.95 9.43
N PHE A 209 1.86 17.14 10.55
CA PHE A 209 2.13 18.17 11.55
C PHE A 209 2.98 17.61 12.69
N GLY A 210 4.03 18.35 13.05
CA GLY A 210 4.78 18.09 14.28
C GLY A 210 3.95 18.43 15.53
N ARG A 211 4.23 17.74 16.64
CA ARG A 211 3.54 17.92 17.94
C ARG A 211 3.53 19.37 18.47
N ALA A 212 4.49 20.19 18.06
CA ALA A 212 4.62 21.58 18.51
C ALA A 212 3.81 22.59 17.67
N VAL A 213 3.20 22.16 16.55
CA VAL A 213 2.34 23.00 15.72
C VAL A 213 1.02 23.23 16.45
N THR A 214 0.60 24.48 16.53
CA THR A 214 -0.63 24.90 17.19
C THR A 214 -1.86 24.57 16.35
N GLU A 215 -3.02 24.46 17.00
CA GLU A 215 -4.28 24.20 16.29
C GLU A 215 -4.64 25.32 15.31
N GLN A 216 -4.25 26.56 15.61
CA GLN A 216 -4.46 27.70 14.71
C GLN A 216 -3.65 27.57 13.42
N GLU A 217 -2.38 27.17 13.51
CA GLU A 217 -1.53 26.91 12.35
C GLU A 217 -2.07 25.73 11.52
N ARG A 218 -2.48 24.64 12.18
CA ARG A 218 -3.12 23.49 11.50
C ARG A 218 -4.37 23.91 10.74
N ALA A 219 -5.25 24.67 11.38
CA ALA A 219 -6.48 25.17 10.76
C ALA A 219 -6.19 26.11 9.59
N ALA A 220 -5.10 26.88 9.65
CA ALA A 220 -4.69 27.74 8.53
C ALA A 220 -4.29 26.91 7.30
N VAL A 221 -3.46 25.89 7.50
CA VAL A 221 -3.05 24.96 6.43
C VAL A 221 -4.26 24.22 5.86
N ARG A 222 -5.14 23.68 6.73
CA ARG A 222 -6.37 22.98 6.30
C ARG A 222 -7.22 23.84 5.37
N ARG A 223 -7.43 25.12 5.72
CA ARG A 223 -8.16 26.08 4.89
C ARG A 223 -7.50 26.33 3.53
N SER A 224 -6.18 26.30 3.42
CA SER A 224 -5.49 26.48 2.13
C SER A 224 -5.76 25.31 1.18
N PHE A 225 -5.68 24.08 1.68
CA PHE A 225 -6.00 22.88 0.89
C PHE A 225 -7.50 22.81 0.53
N GLU A 226 -8.40 23.17 1.46
CA GLU A 226 -9.83 23.27 1.20
C GLU A 226 -10.15 24.28 0.08
N ARG A 227 -9.53 25.46 0.12
CA ARG A 227 -9.69 26.49 -0.93
C ARG A 227 -9.13 26.04 -2.28
N ALA A 228 -8.08 25.22 -2.28
CA ALA A 228 -7.50 24.65 -3.48
C ALA A 228 -8.35 23.50 -4.06
N GLY A 229 -9.35 23.01 -3.31
CA GLY A 229 -10.18 21.86 -3.70
C GLY A 229 -9.40 20.55 -3.70
N VAL A 230 -8.36 20.44 -2.86
CA VAL A 230 -7.48 19.26 -2.81
C VAL A 230 -7.84 18.41 -1.60
N GLU A 231 -8.21 17.15 -1.87
CA GLU A 231 -8.38 16.14 -0.83
C GLU A 231 -7.00 15.62 -0.41
N VAL A 232 -6.64 15.87 0.85
CA VAL A 232 -5.34 15.52 1.42
C VAL A 232 -5.51 14.88 2.79
N ALA A 233 -4.69 13.88 3.11
CA ALA A 233 -4.70 13.26 4.43
C ALA A 233 -3.91 14.11 5.43
N TYR A 234 -4.45 14.35 6.61
CA TYR A 234 -3.77 15.11 7.66
C TYR A 234 -3.30 14.19 8.77
N VAL A 235 -2.02 14.27 9.11
CA VAL A 235 -1.38 13.41 10.12
C VAL A 235 -0.86 14.29 11.25
N ASP A 236 -1.41 14.09 12.45
CA ASP A 236 -0.84 14.66 13.66
C ASP A 236 0.21 13.68 14.22
N GLY A 237 1.47 14.09 14.19
CA GLY A 237 2.58 13.24 14.64
C GLY A 237 2.47 12.91 16.14
N LEU A 238 2.27 11.64 16.46
CA LEU A 238 2.01 11.17 17.84
C LEU A 238 3.23 11.39 18.74
N ALA A 239 4.41 11.04 18.23
CA ALA A 239 5.67 11.17 18.93
C ALA A 239 6.83 11.39 17.95
N PRO A 240 7.94 12.03 18.37
CA PRO A 240 9.13 12.23 17.54
C PRO A 240 9.95 10.93 17.34
N ILE A 241 9.27 9.83 17.00
CA ILE A 241 9.83 8.51 16.73
C ILE A 241 9.71 8.28 15.22
N ILE A 242 10.83 8.25 14.50
CA ILE A 242 10.82 8.24 13.02
C ILE A 242 10.05 7.04 12.44
N PRO A 243 10.30 5.79 12.87
CA PRO A 243 9.54 4.65 12.33
C PRO A 243 8.03 4.73 12.58
N LEU A 244 7.61 5.29 13.72
CA LEU A 244 6.21 5.53 14.05
C LEU A 244 5.60 6.58 13.12
N LEU A 245 6.28 7.71 12.92
CA LEU A 245 5.81 8.78 12.03
C LEU A 245 5.73 8.31 10.58
N VAL A 246 6.70 7.51 10.11
CA VAL A 246 6.63 6.86 8.80
C VAL A 246 5.37 5.98 8.71
N ALA A 247 5.15 5.09 9.68
CA ALA A 247 3.96 4.25 9.71
C ALA A 247 2.64 5.05 9.75
N GLN A 248 2.59 6.17 10.47
CA GLN A 248 1.40 7.05 10.50
C GLN A 248 1.13 7.68 9.13
N ILE A 249 2.19 8.12 8.45
CA ILE A 249 2.09 8.74 7.13
C ILE A 249 1.66 7.71 6.09
N GLU A 250 2.25 6.51 6.13
CA GLU A 250 1.83 5.41 5.26
C GLU A 250 0.37 5.02 5.50
N HIS A 251 -0.05 4.90 6.77
CA HIS A 251 -1.44 4.63 7.11
C HIS A 251 -2.39 5.68 6.53
N ALA A 252 -1.99 6.95 6.55
CA ALA A 252 -2.78 8.06 6.03
C ALA A 252 -2.76 8.18 4.50
N LEU A 253 -1.70 7.70 3.85
CA LEU A 253 -1.58 7.65 2.40
C LEU A 253 -2.36 6.48 1.78
N ASP A 254 -2.75 5.48 2.59
CA ASP A 254 -3.51 4.33 2.11
C ASP A 254 -4.93 4.72 1.67
N ARG A 255 -5.10 4.74 0.35
CA ARG A 255 -6.35 5.04 -0.36
C ARG A 255 -7.14 3.80 -0.76
N GLY A 256 -6.67 2.60 -0.43
CA GLY A 256 -7.41 1.39 -0.73
C GLY A 256 -8.78 1.40 -0.05
N PRO A 257 -9.87 0.96 -0.69
CA PRO A 257 -11.16 0.85 -0.02
C PRO A 257 -11.03 -0.01 1.24
N HIS A 258 -11.56 0.45 2.38
CA HIS A 258 -11.37 -0.20 3.68
C HIS A 258 -11.78 -1.68 3.68
N GLU A 259 -12.87 -2.00 2.99
CA GLU A 259 -13.39 -3.37 2.82
C GLU A 259 -12.46 -4.29 2.00
N LEU A 260 -11.58 -3.72 1.19
CA LEU A 260 -10.61 -4.43 0.37
C LEU A 260 -9.24 -4.54 1.06
N ARG A 261 -9.07 -4.07 2.30
CA ARG A 261 -7.80 -4.17 3.05
C ARG A 261 -7.75 -5.46 3.84
N ARG A 262 -6.57 -6.09 3.93
CA ARG A 262 -6.37 -7.25 4.82
C ARG A 262 -6.44 -6.88 6.29
N LEU A 263 -5.83 -5.75 6.66
CA LEU A 263 -5.76 -5.26 8.03
C LEU A 263 -6.67 -4.03 8.16
N THR A 264 -7.80 -4.20 8.86
CA THR A 264 -8.87 -3.18 8.88
C THR A 264 -8.97 -2.45 10.20
N ARG A 265 -8.48 -3.06 11.29
CA ARG A 265 -8.56 -2.46 12.63
C ARG A 265 -7.39 -2.83 13.51
N LEU A 266 -6.92 -1.84 14.28
CA LEU A 266 -6.01 -1.97 15.40
C LEU A 266 -6.60 -1.16 16.56
N VAL A 267 -6.72 -1.78 17.73
CA VAL A 267 -7.11 -1.11 18.98
C VAL A 267 -6.11 -1.49 20.04
N ALA A 268 -5.65 -0.50 20.81
CA ALA A 268 -4.59 -0.65 21.79
C ALA A 268 -5.09 -0.15 23.15
N ALA A 269 -5.56 -1.05 24.00
CA ALA A 269 -6.19 -0.70 25.28
C ALA A 269 -5.95 -1.79 26.34
N ASP A 270 -5.86 -1.39 27.62
CA ASP A 270 -5.81 -2.30 28.78
C ASP A 270 -4.70 -3.37 28.71
N GLY A 271 -3.60 -3.09 28.00
CA GLY A 271 -2.51 -4.04 27.81
C GLY A 271 -2.78 -5.14 26.76
N GLU A 272 -3.78 -4.95 25.91
CA GLU A 272 -4.06 -5.83 24.77
C GLU A 272 -4.07 -5.05 23.45
N ALA A 273 -3.66 -5.73 22.38
CA ALA A 273 -3.87 -5.29 21.01
C ALA A 273 -5.01 -6.11 20.39
N GLY A 274 -6.12 -5.44 20.08
CA GLY A 274 -7.23 -5.98 19.30
C GLY A 274 -6.99 -5.74 17.81
N ILE A 275 -7.00 -6.79 17.01
CA ILE A 275 -6.72 -6.72 15.56
C ILE A 275 -7.85 -7.37 14.80
N GLU A 276 -8.23 -6.77 13.67
CA GLU A 276 -9.20 -7.33 12.74
C GLU A 276 -8.55 -7.52 11.37
N VAL A 277 -8.53 -8.76 10.90
CA VAL A 277 -8.06 -9.13 9.56
C VAL A 277 -9.19 -9.76 8.74
N THR A 278 -9.26 -9.41 7.46
CA THR A 278 -10.33 -9.89 6.55
C THR A 278 -9.95 -11.17 5.80
N SER A 279 -8.66 -11.45 5.70
CA SER A 279 -8.11 -12.67 5.09
C SER A 279 -6.88 -13.14 5.86
N THR A 280 -6.54 -14.42 5.72
CA THR A 280 -5.35 -14.99 6.36
C THR A 280 -4.09 -14.30 5.84
N CYS A 281 -3.27 -13.75 6.75
CA CYS A 281 -2.04 -13.06 6.41
C CYS A 281 -1.07 -13.01 7.57
N ARG A 282 0.22 -12.78 7.27
CA ARG A 282 1.23 -12.48 8.27
C ARG A 282 1.05 -11.05 8.79
N VAL A 283 1.00 -10.92 10.10
CA VAL A 283 0.90 -9.64 10.81
C VAL A 283 2.11 -9.48 11.72
N GLN A 284 2.76 -8.33 11.62
CA GLN A 284 3.83 -7.91 12.52
C GLN A 284 3.36 -6.75 13.38
N ILE A 285 3.61 -6.82 14.68
CA ILE A 285 3.24 -5.78 15.64
C ILE A 285 4.48 -5.32 16.37
N THR A 286 4.75 -4.01 16.25
CA THR A 286 5.84 -3.36 16.95
C THR A 286 5.30 -2.32 17.91
N ALA A 287 5.72 -2.40 19.17
CA ALA A 287 5.48 -1.38 20.19
C ALA A 287 6.64 -0.39 20.24
N TYR A 288 6.31 0.90 20.16
CA TYR A 288 7.22 2.00 20.42
C TYR A 288 6.84 2.68 21.73
N ARG A 289 7.82 2.97 22.56
CA ARG A 289 7.61 3.61 23.86
C ARG A 289 8.60 4.74 24.07
N LEU A 290 8.13 5.86 24.61
CA LEU A 290 8.97 6.92 25.14
C LEU A 290 9.08 6.79 26.65
N ASP A 291 10.32 6.74 27.15
CA ASP A 291 10.55 6.87 28.59
C ASP A 291 10.48 8.34 29.06
N ARG A 292 10.60 8.56 30.37
CA ARG A 292 10.59 9.91 30.96
C ARG A 292 11.75 10.81 30.51
N LEU A 293 12.79 10.24 29.90
CA LEU A 293 13.94 10.93 29.34
C LEU A 293 13.82 11.09 27.81
N TYR A 294 12.65 10.83 27.23
CA TYR A 294 12.38 10.85 25.79
C TYR A 294 13.25 9.88 24.98
N ARG A 295 13.72 8.79 25.60
CA ARG A 295 14.40 7.70 24.89
C ARG A 295 13.36 6.75 24.30
N THR A 296 13.54 6.45 23.02
CA THR A 296 12.70 5.50 22.30
C THR A 296 13.12 4.08 22.63
N HIS A 297 12.15 3.26 23.00
CA HIS A 297 12.27 1.82 23.09
C HIS A 297 11.37 1.18 22.04
N THR A 298 11.95 0.26 21.27
CA THR A 298 11.23 -0.52 20.25
C THR A 298 11.19 -1.97 20.68
N ARG A 299 10.04 -2.63 20.52
CA ARG A 299 9.89 -4.06 20.80
C ARG A 299 8.91 -4.68 19.83
N GLU A 300 9.32 -5.76 19.18
CA GLU A 300 8.41 -6.63 18.46
C GLU A 300 7.57 -7.40 19.48
N VAL A 301 6.25 -7.28 19.37
CA VAL A 301 5.28 -7.90 20.29
C VAL A 301 4.68 -9.16 19.68
N PHE A 302 4.55 -9.19 18.35
CA PHE A 302 4.02 -10.31 17.61
C PHE A 302 4.57 -10.31 16.19
N ASP A 303 4.91 -11.49 15.69
CA ASP A 303 5.14 -11.77 14.27
C ASP A 303 4.61 -13.18 14.00
N GLY A 304 3.56 -13.27 13.18
CA GLY A 304 2.93 -14.56 12.88
C GLY A 304 1.76 -14.44 11.91
N ILE A 305 1.24 -15.59 11.49
CA ILE A 305 0.07 -15.68 10.60
C ILE A 305 -1.20 -15.61 11.44
N LEU A 306 -2.14 -14.73 11.05
CA LEU A 306 -3.47 -14.62 11.62
C LEU A 306 -4.50 -15.04 10.57
N GLU A 307 -5.43 -15.91 10.95
CA GLU A 307 -6.60 -16.26 10.14
C GLU A 307 -7.59 -15.10 10.03
N ALA A 308 -8.49 -15.12 9.04
CA ALA A 308 -9.55 -14.11 8.96
C ALA A 308 -10.37 -14.03 10.26
N GLY A 309 -10.55 -12.81 10.78
CA GLY A 309 -11.34 -12.55 11.99
C GLY A 309 -10.68 -11.56 12.97
N ARG A 310 -11.17 -11.59 14.21
CA ARG A 310 -10.71 -10.73 15.29
C ARG A 310 -9.76 -11.49 16.21
N HIS A 311 -8.61 -10.89 16.47
CA HIS A 311 -7.56 -11.45 17.31
C HIS A 311 -7.26 -10.50 18.47
N ARG A 312 -6.86 -11.09 19.60
CA ARG A 312 -6.38 -10.36 20.77
C ARG A 312 -4.99 -10.85 21.11
N ILE A 313 -4.06 -9.92 21.19
CA ILE A 313 -2.66 -10.20 21.48
C ILE A 313 -2.33 -9.49 22.80
N ALA A 314 -1.95 -10.28 23.79
CA ALA A 314 -1.52 -9.77 25.08
C ALA A 314 -0.20 -9.01 24.93
N LEU A 315 -0.14 -7.80 25.49
CA LEU A 315 1.04 -6.95 25.44
C LEU A 315 1.78 -7.04 26.78
N ASP A 316 3.09 -7.25 26.74
CA ASP A 316 3.91 -7.21 27.94
C ASP A 316 3.82 -5.81 28.58
N ALA A 317 3.54 -5.74 29.88
CA ALA A 317 3.47 -4.49 30.64
C ALA A 317 4.72 -3.59 30.47
N LYS A 318 5.89 -4.17 30.18
CA LYS A 318 7.11 -3.41 29.87
C LYS A 318 7.04 -2.70 28.52
N ALA A 319 6.35 -3.28 27.54
CA ALA A 319 6.18 -2.74 26.18
C ALA A 319 5.21 -1.54 26.17
N VAL A 320 4.20 -1.56 27.04
CA VAL A 320 3.12 -0.57 27.04
C VAL A 320 3.19 0.46 28.17
N LYS A 321 4.26 0.52 28.97
CA LYS A 321 4.35 1.47 30.09
C LYS A 321 4.53 2.93 29.63
N GLY A 322 3.63 3.84 30.00
CA GLY A 322 3.79 5.29 29.73
C GLY A 322 3.30 5.69 28.33
N GLU A 323 3.95 6.66 27.67
CA GLU A 323 3.60 7.02 26.29
C GLU A 323 4.06 5.88 25.34
N SER A 324 3.10 5.04 24.94
CA SER A 324 3.31 3.86 24.11
C SER A 324 2.40 3.88 22.89
N PHE A 325 2.91 3.36 21.79
CA PHE A 325 2.27 3.33 20.48
C PHE A 325 2.47 1.96 19.85
N LEU A 326 1.46 1.46 19.16
CA LEU A 326 1.52 0.21 18.42
C LEU A 326 1.46 0.49 16.92
N VAL A 327 2.27 -0.26 16.18
CA VAL A 327 2.23 -0.31 14.73
C VAL A 327 1.99 -1.74 14.32
N ALA A 328 0.87 -2.00 13.65
CA ALA A 328 0.57 -3.30 13.05
C ALA A 328 0.78 -3.20 11.53
N ARG A 329 1.50 -4.16 10.96
CA ARG A 329 1.91 -4.20 9.56
C ARG A 329 1.58 -5.54 8.92
N THR A 330 1.12 -5.47 7.69
CA THR A 330 1.06 -6.58 6.72
C THR A 330 1.81 -6.14 5.46
N SER A 331 1.95 -7.02 4.46
CA SER A 331 2.54 -6.65 3.17
C SER A 331 1.81 -5.48 2.50
N GLY A 332 0.48 -5.42 2.64
CA GLY A 332 -0.37 -4.44 1.94
C GLY A 332 -0.95 -3.33 2.80
N SER A 333 -0.68 -3.27 4.10
CA SER A 333 -1.33 -2.30 4.99
C SER A 333 -0.53 -2.03 6.25
N VAL A 334 -0.69 -0.82 6.79
CA VAL A 334 -0.17 -0.45 8.12
C VAL A 334 -1.23 0.31 8.89
N LEU A 335 -1.38 -0.05 10.17
CA LEU A 335 -2.21 0.65 11.14
C LEU A 335 -1.34 1.12 12.31
N VAL A 336 -1.68 2.30 12.85
CA VAL A 336 -0.98 2.88 13.99
C VAL A 336 -2.00 3.30 15.04
N GLU A 337 -1.75 2.95 16.29
CA GLU A 337 -2.62 3.30 17.41
C GLU A 337 -1.82 3.72 18.64
N ALA A 338 -2.29 4.74 19.36
CA ALA A 338 -1.74 5.09 20.66
C ALA A 338 -2.36 4.21 21.75
N MET A 339 -1.56 3.73 22.70
CA MET A 339 -2.08 2.98 23.85
C MET A 339 -2.98 3.87 24.69
N ALA A 340 -4.24 3.48 24.84
CA ALA A 340 -5.13 4.02 25.86
C ALA A 340 -4.84 3.33 27.20
N HIS A 341 -4.68 4.12 28.27
CA HIS A 341 -4.39 3.68 29.64
C HIS A 341 -5.57 3.87 30.57
#